data_AF-A0A8D8LST1-F1
#
_entry.id   AF-A0A8D8LST1-F1
#
_cell.length_a   1.000
_cell.length_b   1.000
_cell.length_c   1.000
_cell.angle_alpha   90.00
_cell.angle_beta   90.00
_cell.angle_gamma   90.00
#
_symmetry.space_group_name_H-M   'P 1'
#
loop_
_entity.id
_entity.type
_entity.pdbx_description
1 polymer ?
#
loop_
_entity_poly.entity_id
_entity_poly.type
_entity_poly.pdbx_seq_one_letter_code
_entity_poly.pdbx_strand_id
1 'polypeptide(L)'
;QLSRPSDSKLTLVGFSKGCVVLNSILYSIAALPSHPLVGRILDMVWLDGGHGGKRDTWVTDRSVLETFSKQGINPIIFVSPYQVSDSRRPWIGQEESSFHQHLQELGTPVRRTLLHQQLPPSLKSHFLLLKSAVQTRFSTVS
;
A
#
# COMPACT_ATOMS: atom_id res chain seq x y z
N GLN A 1 -16.43 -29.62 13.80
CA GLN A 1 -15.12 -29.55 13.13
C GLN A 1 -14.82 -28.09 12.83
N LEU A 2 -13.82 -27.49 13.48
CA LEU A 2 -13.33 -26.16 13.10
C LEU A 2 -12.50 -26.35 11.82
N SER A 3 -12.83 -25.62 10.75
CA SER A 3 -12.10 -25.63 9.48
C SER A 3 -10.60 -25.35 9.72
N ARG A 4 -9.71 -26.09 9.05
CA ARG A 4 -8.27 -25.84 9.14
C ARG A 4 -7.96 -24.37 8.81
N PRO A 5 -6.97 -23.73 9.46
CA PRO A 5 -6.57 -22.33 9.19
C PRO A 5 -6.05 -22.06 7.76
N SER A 6 -6.10 -23.04 6.85
CA SER A 6 -5.53 -22.99 5.50
C SER A 6 -6.34 -22.14 4.52
N ASP A 7 -7.63 -21.88 4.80
CA ASP A 7 -8.53 -21.31 3.78
C ASP A 7 -8.82 -19.81 3.96
N SER A 8 -8.37 -19.21 5.07
CA SER A 8 -8.60 -17.79 5.32
C SER A 8 -7.79 -16.91 4.37
N LYS A 9 -8.48 -16.02 3.66
CA LYS A 9 -7.91 -14.95 2.85
C LYS A 9 -7.33 -13.85 3.75
N LEU A 10 -6.21 -13.28 3.34
CA LEU A 10 -5.46 -12.28 4.09
C LEU A 10 -5.58 -10.91 3.43
N THR A 11 -5.79 -9.88 4.23
CA THR A 11 -5.52 -8.49 3.87
C THR A 11 -4.30 -8.04 4.66
N LEU A 12 -3.25 -7.60 3.98
CA LEU A 12 -2.08 -7.01 4.64
C LEU A 12 -2.24 -5.49 4.67
N VAL A 13 -2.03 -4.88 5.82
CA VAL A 13 -2.15 -3.43 6.00
C VAL A 13 -0.86 -2.89 6.62
N GLY A 14 -0.25 -1.93 5.94
CA GLY A 14 0.93 -1.21 6.41
C GLY A 14 0.59 0.26 6.60
N PHE A 15 0.90 0.81 7.77
CA PHE A 15 0.76 2.25 8.02
C PHE A 15 2.11 2.89 8.35
N SER A 16 2.39 4.07 7.77
CA SER A 16 3.62 4.81 8.05
C SER A 16 4.85 3.94 7.72
N LYS A 17 5.69 3.61 8.72
CA LYS A 17 6.81 2.67 8.54
C LYS A 17 6.38 1.22 8.27
N GLY A 18 5.14 0.84 8.58
CA GLY A 18 4.58 -0.46 8.19
C GLY A 18 4.51 -0.63 6.67
N CYS A 19 4.45 0.45 5.90
CA CYS A 19 4.56 0.38 4.44
C CYS A 19 5.94 -0.13 3.99
N VAL A 20 7.01 0.14 4.74
CA VAL A 20 8.35 -0.41 4.44
C VAL A 20 8.34 -1.94 4.53
N VAL A 21 7.60 -2.49 5.50
CA VAL A 21 7.42 -3.95 5.61
C VAL A 21 6.65 -4.49 4.41
N LEU A 22 5.58 -3.82 3.97
CA LEU A 22 4.87 -4.21 2.75
C LEU A 22 5.76 -4.15 1.50
N ASN A 23 6.64 -3.15 1.40
CA ASN A 23 7.63 -3.06 0.32
C ASN A 23 8.57 -4.27 0.35
N SER A 24 9.10 -4.66 1.52
CA SER A 24 9.91 -5.88 1.65
C SER A 24 9.14 -7.15 1.29
N ILE A 25 7.83 -7.20 1.56
CA ILE A 25 6.98 -8.31 1.15
C ILE A 25 6.83 -8.34 -0.38
N LEU A 26 6.74 -7.19 -1.07
CA LEU A 26 6.74 -7.17 -2.55
C LEU A 26 8.02 -7.76 -3.14
N TYR A 27 9.18 -7.38 -2.61
CA TYR A 27 10.46 -7.99 -3.02
C TYR A 27 10.49 -9.50 -2.72
N SER A 28 9.92 -9.91 -1.58
CA SER A 28 9.83 -11.34 -1.21
C SER A 28 8.91 -12.12 -2.15
N ILE A 29 7.79 -11.52 -2.57
CA ILE A 29 6.87 -12.08 -3.59
C ILE A 29 7.60 -12.21 -4.92
N ALA A 30 8.38 -11.21 -5.32
CA ALA A 30 9.15 -11.27 -6.56
C ALA A 30 10.21 -12.40 -6.53
N ALA A 31 10.86 -12.61 -5.39
CA ALA A 31 11.84 -13.68 -5.21
C ALA A 31 11.19 -15.07 -5.09
N LEU A 32 10.02 -15.17 -4.46
CA LEU A 32 9.34 -16.43 -4.13
C LEU A 32 7.84 -16.37 -4.50
N PRO A 33 7.47 -16.23 -5.79
CA PRO A 33 6.08 -16.01 -6.20
C PRO A 33 5.17 -17.20 -5.87
N SER A 34 5.71 -18.42 -5.86
CA SER A 34 4.97 -19.64 -5.56
C SER A 34 4.85 -19.96 -4.07
N HIS A 35 5.29 -19.05 -3.18
CA HIS A 35 5.20 -19.31 -1.74
C HIS A 35 3.73 -19.42 -1.29
N PRO A 36 3.34 -20.41 -0.47
CA PRO A 36 1.93 -20.66 -0.13
C PRO A 36 1.18 -19.47 0.47
N LEU A 37 1.89 -18.55 1.13
CA LEU A 37 1.31 -17.32 1.65
C LEU A 37 0.80 -16.38 0.55
N VAL A 38 1.47 -16.33 -0.61
CA VAL A 38 1.16 -15.38 -1.69
C VAL A 38 -0.27 -15.60 -2.21
N GLY A 39 -0.63 -16.86 -2.51
CA GLY A 39 -1.98 -17.22 -2.96
C GLY A 39 -3.09 -17.01 -1.93
N ARG A 40 -2.75 -16.64 -0.68
CA ARG A 40 -3.71 -16.30 0.37
C ARG A 40 -3.95 -14.80 0.49
N ILE A 41 -3.04 -13.96 -0.01
CA ILE A 41 -3.17 -12.51 0.06
C ILE A 41 -4.19 -12.08 -0.99
N LEU A 42 -5.27 -11.44 -0.54
CA LEU A 42 -6.28 -10.86 -1.41
C LEU A 42 -6.00 -9.39 -1.69
N ASP A 43 -5.65 -8.65 -0.63
CA ASP A 43 -5.41 -7.21 -0.70
C ASP A 43 -4.13 -6.86 0.05
N MET A 44 -3.39 -5.89 -0.48
CA MET A 44 -2.31 -5.19 0.21
C MET A 44 -2.63 -3.70 0.28
N VAL A 45 -2.60 -3.13 1.48
CA VAL A 45 -3.06 -1.78 1.76
C VAL A 45 -1.93 -0.94 2.33
N TRP A 46 -1.50 0.06 1.56
CA TRP A 46 -0.54 1.07 1.98
C TRP A 46 -1.28 2.28 2.53
N LEU A 47 -1.06 2.59 3.81
CA LEU A 47 -1.64 3.73 4.51
C LEU A 47 -0.55 4.75 4.82
N ASP A 48 -0.54 5.83 4.05
CA ASP A 48 0.28 7.03 4.26
C ASP A 48 1.75 6.70 4.49
N GLY A 49 2.33 5.94 3.55
CA GLY A 49 3.71 5.48 3.58
C GLY A 49 4.69 6.64 3.71
N GLY A 50 5.62 6.50 4.67
CA GLY A 50 6.63 7.51 4.93
C GLY A 50 7.62 7.05 5.99
N HIS A 51 8.88 7.46 5.82
CA HIS A 51 9.93 7.29 6.82
C HIS A 51 10.97 8.42 6.69
N GLY A 52 11.93 8.46 7.62
CA GLY A 52 12.99 9.48 7.64
C GLY A 52 14.11 9.25 6.61
N GLY A 53 13.99 8.24 5.76
CA GLY A 53 14.94 7.98 4.67
C GLY A 53 14.61 8.83 3.45
N LYS A 54 15.56 8.91 2.51
CA LYS A 54 15.47 9.79 1.32
C LYS A 54 15.03 9.07 0.03
N ARG A 55 14.73 7.79 0.12
CA ARG A 55 14.34 6.90 -0.99
C ARG A 55 13.69 5.64 -0.46
N ASP A 56 13.15 4.82 -1.35
CA ASP A 56 12.56 3.51 -1.08
C ASP A 56 11.33 3.56 -0.15
N THR A 57 10.65 4.71 -0.12
CA THR A 57 9.36 4.87 0.57
C THR A 57 8.27 4.08 -0.15
N TRP A 58 8.33 4.02 -1.47
CA TRP A 58 7.49 3.16 -2.32
C TRP A 58 8.36 2.33 -3.28
N VAL A 59 7.90 1.15 -3.65
CA VAL A 59 8.62 0.29 -4.61
C VAL A 59 8.47 0.87 -6.01
N THR A 60 9.56 1.28 -6.63
CA THR A 60 9.56 1.81 -8.01
C THR A 60 10.17 0.84 -9.03
N ASP A 61 10.76 -0.26 -8.56
CA ASP A 61 11.34 -1.30 -9.41
C ASP A 61 10.25 -1.99 -10.23
N ARG A 62 10.26 -1.74 -11.55
CA ARG A 62 9.26 -2.26 -12.48
C ARG A 62 9.25 -3.80 -12.54
N SER A 63 10.41 -4.46 -12.42
CA SER A 63 10.50 -5.93 -12.49
C SER A 63 9.81 -6.61 -11.31
N VAL A 64 9.89 -5.98 -10.13
CA VAL A 64 9.20 -6.43 -8.92
C VAL A 64 7.68 -6.25 -9.08
N LEU A 65 7.26 -5.11 -9.61
CA LEU A 65 5.84 -4.82 -9.84
C LEU A 65 5.24 -5.69 -10.94
N GLU A 66 6.00 -6.06 -11.97
CA GLU A 66 5.61 -7.03 -13.00
C GLU A 66 5.38 -8.44 -12.45
N THR A 67 6.17 -8.86 -11.46
CA THR A 67 5.92 -10.15 -10.80
C THR A 67 4.70 -10.06 -9.89
N PHE A 68 4.55 -8.96 -9.17
CA PHE A 68 3.42 -8.70 -8.29
C PHE A 68 2.08 -8.64 -9.05
N SER A 69 2.03 -7.97 -10.21
CA SER A 69 0.79 -7.81 -11.00
C SER A 69 0.19 -9.14 -11.44
N LYS A 70 1.02 -10.17 -11.61
CA LYS A 70 0.61 -11.53 -12.00
C LYS A 70 0.00 -12.33 -10.85
N GLN A 71 0.10 -11.87 -9.60
CA GLN A 71 -0.36 -12.62 -8.42
C GLN A 71 -1.86 -12.50 -8.14
N GLY A 72 -2.57 -11.57 -8.82
CA GLY A 72 -4.00 -11.32 -8.55
C GLY A 72 -4.27 -10.69 -7.18
N ILE A 73 -3.25 -10.07 -6.57
CA ILE A 73 -3.37 -9.32 -5.32
C ILE A 73 -3.81 -7.90 -5.64
N ASN A 74 -4.78 -7.36 -4.91
CA ASN A 74 -5.27 -5.99 -5.11
C ASN A 74 -4.44 -4.98 -4.30
N PRO A 75 -3.71 -4.05 -4.94
CA PRO A 75 -3.04 -2.96 -4.25
C PRO A 75 -4.02 -1.81 -3.97
N ILE A 76 -4.00 -1.33 -2.73
CA ILE A 76 -4.85 -0.24 -2.26
C ILE A 76 -3.99 0.79 -1.56
N ILE A 77 -4.09 2.03 -2.00
CA ILE A 77 -3.26 3.14 -1.58
C ILE A 77 -4.15 4.20 -0.95
N PHE A 78 -3.90 4.51 0.31
CA PHE A 78 -4.43 5.68 0.99
C PHE A 78 -3.27 6.60 1.33
N VAL A 79 -3.36 7.86 0.92
CA VAL A 79 -2.31 8.86 1.16
C VAL A 79 -2.92 10.17 1.64
N SER A 80 -2.10 11.00 2.29
CA SER A 80 -2.44 12.36 2.67
C SER A 80 -1.47 13.37 2.06
N PRO A 81 -1.87 14.65 1.89
CA PRO A 81 -0.94 15.70 1.47
C PRO A 81 0.28 15.84 2.39
N TYR A 82 0.14 15.45 3.67
CA TYR A 82 1.25 15.47 4.62
C TYR A 82 2.44 14.58 4.19
N GLN A 83 2.19 13.49 3.47
CA GLN A 83 3.26 12.66 2.90
C GLN A 83 3.54 13.03 1.45
N VAL A 84 2.54 12.94 0.57
CA VAL A 84 2.77 13.01 -0.88
C VAL A 84 2.94 14.44 -1.43
N SER A 85 2.65 15.46 -0.63
CA SER A 85 2.80 16.87 -1.01
C SER A 85 3.80 17.63 -0.13
N ASP A 86 4.61 16.95 0.68
CA ASP A 86 5.65 17.61 1.49
C ASP A 86 6.84 18.01 0.60
N SER A 87 6.98 19.32 0.35
CA SER A 87 8.06 19.89 -0.46
C SER A 87 9.46 19.63 0.11
N ARG A 88 9.59 19.30 1.40
CA ARG A 88 10.86 18.94 2.04
C ARG A 88 11.22 17.47 1.83
N ARG A 89 10.24 16.64 1.47
CA ARG A 89 10.37 15.20 1.23
C ARG A 89 9.74 14.79 -0.10
N PRO A 90 10.12 15.44 -1.22
CA PRO A 90 9.41 15.31 -2.49
C PRO A 90 9.47 13.89 -3.08
N TRP A 91 10.50 13.11 -2.74
CA TRP A 91 10.63 11.73 -3.18
C TRP A 91 9.44 10.86 -2.76
N ILE A 92 8.79 11.15 -1.63
CA ILE A 92 7.64 10.36 -1.16
C ILE A 92 6.50 10.42 -2.18
N GLY A 93 6.15 11.62 -2.64
CA GLY A 93 5.12 11.80 -3.66
C GLY A 93 5.54 11.31 -5.04
N GLN A 94 6.81 11.48 -5.40
CA GLN A 94 7.36 11.01 -6.67
C GLN A 94 7.34 9.47 -6.76
N GLU A 95 7.86 8.78 -5.75
CA GLU A 95 7.89 7.32 -5.70
C GLU A 95 6.47 6.74 -5.61
N GLU A 96 5.56 7.35 -4.84
CA GLU A 96 4.16 6.94 -4.77
C GLU A 96 3.48 7.03 -6.13
N SER A 97 3.71 8.15 -6.83
CA SER A 97 3.16 8.37 -8.18
C SER A 97 3.69 7.32 -9.16
N SER A 98 5.00 7.04 -9.14
CA SER A 98 5.61 6.01 -9.98
C SER A 98 5.09 4.60 -9.65
N PHE A 99 4.96 4.26 -8.37
CA PHE A 99 4.39 2.98 -7.94
C PHE A 99 2.97 2.80 -8.46
N HIS A 100 2.11 3.81 -8.26
CA HIS A 100 0.74 3.81 -8.76
C HIS A 100 0.69 3.68 -10.29
N GLN A 101 1.46 4.50 -11.00
CA GLN A 101 1.49 4.51 -12.46
C GLN A 101 1.96 3.16 -13.04
N HIS A 102 3.05 2.59 -12.51
CA HIS A 102 3.54 1.30 -12.97
C HIS A 102 2.49 0.20 -12.78
N LEU A 103 1.78 0.17 -11.66
CA LEU A 103 0.71 -0.80 -11.43
C LEU A 103 -0.45 -0.63 -12.45
N GLN A 104 -0.82 0.61 -12.76
CA GLN A 104 -1.84 0.89 -13.78
C GLN A 104 -1.38 0.42 -15.18
N GLU A 105 -0.15 0.76 -15.58
CA GLU A 105 0.43 0.35 -16.87
C GLU A 105 0.53 -1.17 -17.02
N LEU A 106 0.75 -1.88 -15.92
CA LEU A 106 0.79 -3.34 -15.86
C LEU A 106 -0.61 -3.99 -15.81
N GLY A 107 -1.68 -3.20 -15.92
CA GLY A 107 -3.06 -3.68 -15.89
C GLY A 107 -3.53 -4.14 -14.51
N THR A 108 -2.81 -3.79 -13.44
CA THR A 108 -3.23 -4.11 -12.06
C THR A 108 -4.33 -3.13 -11.63
N PRO A 109 -5.46 -3.60 -11.07
CA PRO A 109 -6.57 -2.74 -10.65
C PRO A 109 -6.26 -2.01 -9.34
N VAL A 110 -5.24 -1.16 -9.34
CA VAL A 110 -4.83 -0.37 -8.19
C VAL A 110 -5.88 0.68 -7.84
N ARG A 111 -6.20 0.79 -6.54
CA ARG A 111 -7.09 1.84 -6.02
C ARG A 111 -6.28 2.85 -5.24
N ARG A 112 -6.41 4.14 -5.56
CA ARG A 112 -5.73 5.23 -4.87
C ARG A 112 -6.74 6.24 -4.33
N THR A 113 -6.61 6.57 -3.04
CA THR A 113 -7.46 7.57 -2.37
C THR A 113 -6.59 8.60 -1.64
N LEU A 114 -6.74 9.87 -2.00
CA LEU A 114 -6.11 11.00 -1.31
C LEU A 114 -7.06 11.59 -0.27
N LEU A 115 -6.77 11.33 1.01
CA LEU A 115 -7.57 11.75 2.15
C LEU A 115 -7.06 13.07 2.74
N HIS A 116 -7.95 13.79 3.43
CA HIS A 116 -7.61 14.98 4.22
C HIS A 116 -6.94 16.14 3.46
N GLN A 117 -7.31 16.33 2.19
CA GLN A 117 -6.81 17.43 1.35
C GLN A 117 -7.02 18.83 1.98
N GLN A 118 -8.09 18.98 2.76
CA GLN A 118 -8.47 20.23 3.41
C GLN A 118 -7.83 20.42 4.80
N LEU A 119 -7.13 19.41 5.34
CA LEU A 119 -6.48 19.53 6.65
C LEU A 119 -5.05 20.06 6.48
N PRO A 120 -4.59 20.97 7.37
CA PRO A 120 -3.20 21.35 7.42
C PRO A 120 -2.27 20.13 7.62
N PRO A 121 -1.14 20.05 6.90
CA PRO A 121 -0.16 18.97 7.09
C PRO A 121 0.30 18.90 8.54
N SER A 122 -0.04 17.80 9.22
CA SER A 122 0.31 17.60 10.63
C SER A 122 0.41 16.12 10.98
N LEU A 123 1.08 15.82 12.09
CA LEU A 123 1.08 14.46 12.63
C LEU A 123 -0.35 14.02 13.01
N LYS A 124 -1.21 14.97 13.41
CA LYS A 124 -2.63 14.70 13.66
C LYS A 124 -3.35 14.24 12.39
N SER A 125 -3.19 14.94 11.25
CA SER A 125 -3.80 14.53 9.99
C SER A 125 -3.28 13.18 9.48
N HIS A 126 -2.01 12.87 9.75
CA HIS A 126 -1.39 11.56 9.48
C HIS A 126 -2.08 10.42 10.25
N PHE A 127 -2.30 10.57 11.55
CA PHE A 127 -3.01 9.54 12.34
C PHE A 127 -4.51 9.48 12.06
N LEU A 128 -5.15 10.61 11.74
CA LEU A 128 -6.55 10.61 11.32
C LEU A 128 -6.76 9.75 10.08
N LEU A 129 -5.76 9.66 9.19
CA LEU A 129 -5.86 8.84 7.98
C LEU A 129 -6.14 7.38 8.29
N LEU A 130 -5.58 6.81 9.37
CA LEU A 130 -5.90 5.45 9.80
C LEU A 130 -7.41 5.25 9.99
N LYS A 131 -8.04 6.16 10.73
CA LYS A 131 -9.48 6.10 11.01
C LYS A 131 -10.29 6.19 9.72
N SER A 132 -9.97 7.17 8.88
CA SER A 132 -10.67 7.41 7.62
C SER A 132 -10.48 6.27 6.60
N ALA A 133 -9.28 5.68 6.53
CA ALA A 133 -9.00 4.54 5.67
C ALA A 133 -9.75 3.29 6.13
N VAL A 134 -9.81 3.03 7.44
CA VAL A 134 -10.61 1.93 8.00
C VAL A 134 -12.08 2.13 7.67
N GLN A 135 -12.61 3.34 7.84
CA GLN A 135 -13.99 3.66 7.49
C GLN A 135 -14.25 3.46 5.99
N THR A 136 -13.38 4.01 5.13
CA THR A 136 -13.55 3.92 3.68
C THR A 136 -13.50 2.48 3.17
N ARG A 137 -12.65 1.63 3.76
CA ARG A 137 -12.44 0.26 3.28
C ARG A 137 -13.35 -0.79 3.92
N PHE A 138 -13.64 -0.66 5.21
CA PHE A 138 -14.32 -1.70 5.99
C PHE A 138 -15.70 -1.27 6.49
N SER A 139 -16.11 -0.02 6.30
CA SER A 139 -17.51 0.35 6.50
C SER A 139 -18.31 -0.05 5.27
N THR A 140 -18.77 -1.30 5.26
CA THR A 140 -19.96 -1.68 4.52
C THR A 140 -21.13 -0.90 5.13
N VAL A 141 -21.79 -0.07 4.33
CA VAL A 141 -23.16 0.34 4.65
C VAL A 141 -23.99 -0.94 4.58
N SER A 142 -24.63 -1.24 5.71
CA SER A 142 -25.60 -2.33 5.90
C SER A 142 -26.67 -2.36 4.82
#